data_AF-A0A0B2UFT0-F1
#
_entry.id   AF-A0A0B2UFT0-F1
#
_cell.length_a   1.000
_cell.length_b   1.000
_cell.length_c   1.000
_cell.angle_alpha   90.00
_cell.angle_beta   90.00
_cell.angle_gamma   90.00
#
_symmetry.space_group_name_H-M   'P 1'
#
loop_
_entity.id
_entity.type
_entity.pdbx_description
1 polymer ?
#
loop_
_entity_poly.entity_id
_entity_poly.type
_entity_poly.pdbx_seq_one_letter_code
_entity_poly.pdbx_strand_id
1 'polypeptide(L)'
;MFLLIAVIISLIIVLYSLIKKYGRRERLAYEAHNTELEKYFGMKSDGSLQQVLLKQLTKAAAVFLERVTKLEKDMEVIGGLYENRMISEAYWEHMNKKSKNYELEKMCIESEANILKHGYGDEIFKDASKAGSSGSTNKKIKNGMEDALYLKKREFLESELFKRLETRTDVV
;
A
#
# COMPACT_ATOMS: atom_id res chain seq x y z
N MET A 1 -27.27 33.62 36.91
CA MET A 1 -27.54 32.31 36.29
C MET A 1 -26.92 32.17 34.90
N PHE A 2 -27.12 33.11 33.97
CA PHE A 2 -26.52 33.04 32.62
C PHE A 2 -24.98 32.92 32.60
N LEU A 3 -24.27 33.64 33.48
CA LEU A 3 -22.81 33.52 33.58
C LEU A 3 -22.34 32.12 34.03
N LEU A 4 -23.05 31.50 34.97
CA LEU A 4 -22.75 30.12 35.40
C LEU A 4 -22.97 29.12 34.27
N ILE A 5 -24.05 29.29 33.49
CA ILE A 5 -24.34 28.43 32.34
C ILE A 5 -23.25 28.58 31.26
N ALA A 6 -22.79 29.80 30.98
CA ALA A 6 -21.71 30.05 30.03
C ALA A 6 -20.38 29.39 30.45
N VAL A 7 -20.05 29.42 31.74
CA VAL A 7 -18.86 28.75 32.29
C VAL A 7 -18.97 27.23 32.18
N ILE A 8 -20.14 26.65 32.44
CA ILE A 8 -20.36 25.20 32.31
C ILE A 8 -20.23 24.76 30.85
N ILE A 9 -20.81 25.52 29.91
CA ILE A 9 -20.73 25.22 28.47
C ILE A 9 -19.29 25.31 27.97
N SER A 10 -18.51 26.31 28.42
CA SER A 10 -17.10 26.42 28.01
C SER A 10 -16.27 25.24 28.51
N LEU A 11 -16.51 24.78 29.74
CA LEU A 11 -15.87 23.60 30.32
C LEU A 11 -16.20 22.33 29.54
N ILE A 12 -17.46 22.14 29.16
CA ILE A 12 -17.89 20.99 28.34
C ILE A 12 -17.20 21.00 26.98
N ILE A 13 -17.11 22.16 26.32
CA ILE A 13 -16.43 22.29 25.02
C ILE A 13 -14.93 21.93 25.15
N VAL A 14 -14.26 22.44 26.18
CA VAL A 14 -12.83 22.16 26.42
C VAL A 14 -12.59 20.69 26.71
N LEU A 15 -13.39 20.08 27.59
CA LEU A 15 -13.29 18.66 27.92
C LEU A 15 -13.54 17.77 26.69
N TYR A 16 -14.56 18.08 25.89
CA TYR A 16 -14.84 17.35 24.66
C TYR A 16 -13.69 17.44 23.65
N SER A 17 -13.10 18.63 23.50
CA SER A 17 -11.95 18.86 22.62
C SER A 17 -10.72 18.05 23.07
N LEU A 18 -10.46 18.00 24.37
CA LEU A 18 -9.35 17.21 24.93
C LEU A 18 -9.55 15.72 24.72
N ILE A 19 -10.72 15.17 25.03
CA ILE A 19 -11.04 13.74 24.84
C ILE A 19 -10.84 13.35 23.37
N LYS A 20 -11.36 14.16 22.44
CA LYS A 20 -11.21 13.93 21.00
C LYS A 20 -9.74 13.99 20.53
N LYS A 21 -8.94 14.88 21.12
CA LYS A 21 -7.51 15.02 20.79
C LYS A 21 -6.69 13.83 21.26
N TYR A 22 -6.94 13.32 22.47
CA TYR A 22 -6.25 12.14 23.00
C TYR A 22 -6.62 10.86 22.23
N GLY A 23 -7.91 10.64 21.95
CA GLY A 23 -8.37 9.45 21.21
C GLY A 23 -7.88 9.34 19.76
N ARG A 24 -7.47 10.45 19.12
CA ARG A 24 -6.95 10.43 17.74
C ARG A 24 -5.47 10.03 17.63
N ARG A 25 -4.68 10.18 18.69
CA ARG A 25 -3.21 10.11 18.59
C ARG A 25 -2.69 8.67 18.44
N GLU A 26 -3.36 7.69 19.03
CA GLU A 26 -2.94 6.28 18.98
C GLU A 26 -3.27 5.58 17.65
N ARG A 27 -4.27 6.05 16.89
CA ARG A 27 -4.72 5.37 15.66
C ARG A 27 -3.90 5.71 14.39
N LEU A 28 -2.98 6.66 14.43
CA LEU A 28 -2.29 7.17 13.23
C LEU A 28 -0.98 6.43 12.87
N ALA A 29 -0.51 5.52 13.71
CA ALA A 29 0.87 5.01 13.61
C ALA A 29 1.10 3.85 12.62
N TYR A 30 0.05 3.31 11.98
CA TYR A 30 0.18 2.04 11.23
C TYR A 30 -0.58 1.99 9.89
N GLU A 31 -0.79 3.12 9.23
CA GLU A 31 -1.38 3.13 7.89
C GLU A 31 -0.27 3.05 6.83
N ALA A 32 -0.21 1.91 6.14
CA ALA A 32 0.65 1.71 4.97
C ALA A 32 0.23 2.67 3.85
N HIS A 33 0.95 3.79 3.75
CA HIS A 33 0.77 4.80 2.72
C HIS A 33 1.05 4.25 1.31
N ASN A 34 0.47 4.88 0.29
CA ASN A 34 0.75 4.55 -1.10
C ASN A 34 2.14 5.08 -1.48
N THR A 35 3.16 4.23 -1.35
CA THR A 35 4.53 4.60 -1.70
C THR A 35 4.68 5.02 -3.17
N GLU A 36 3.84 4.52 -4.07
CA GLU A 36 3.88 4.90 -5.48
C GLU A 36 3.28 6.29 -5.74
N LEU A 37 2.30 6.70 -4.93
CA LEU A 37 1.72 8.04 -4.97
C LEU A 37 2.67 9.09 -4.35
N GLU A 38 3.37 8.73 -3.28
CA GLU A 38 4.43 9.58 -2.72
C GLU A 38 5.56 9.81 -3.73
N LYS A 39 5.99 8.75 -4.44
CA LYS A 39 6.94 8.86 -5.55
C LYS A 39 6.43 9.77 -6.67
N TYR A 40 5.13 9.71 -6.99
CA TYR A 40 4.54 10.62 -7.98
C TYR A 40 4.69 12.08 -7.56
N PHE A 41 4.35 12.42 -6.30
CA PHE A 41 4.48 13.78 -5.81
C PHE A 41 5.93 14.26 -5.72
N GLY A 42 6.86 13.37 -5.36
CA GLY A 42 8.30 13.67 -5.41
C GLY A 42 8.79 13.94 -6.84
N MET A 43 8.40 13.10 -7.81
CA MET A 43 8.76 13.33 -9.22
C MET A 43 8.13 14.61 -9.78
N LYS A 44 6.94 14.98 -9.30
CA LYS A 44 6.24 16.22 -9.68
C LYS A 44 6.95 17.45 -9.13
N SER A 45 7.44 17.42 -7.88
CA SER A 45 8.25 18.52 -7.32
C SER A 45 9.58 18.69 -8.04
N ASP A 46 10.16 17.60 -8.54
CA ASP A 46 11.45 17.61 -9.25
C ASP A 46 11.31 18.06 -10.72
N GLY A 47 10.10 18.35 -11.21
CA GLY A 47 9.85 18.84 -12.57
C GLY A 47 9.97 17.75 -13.66
N SER A 48 9.70 16.49 -13.30
CA SER A 48 9.79 15.35 -14.24
C SER A 48 8.86 15.49 -15.45
N LEU A 49 9.22 14.85 -16.58
CA LEU A 49 8.41 14.84 -17.79
C LEU A 49 6.98 14.32 -17.53
N GLN A 50 5.98 14.96 -18.13
CA GLN A 50 4.56 14.62 -17.99
C GLN A 50 4.24 13.15 -18.33
N GLN A 51 4.95 12.56 -19.30
CA GLN A 51 4.81 11.15 -19.66
C GLN A 51 5.30 10.18 -18.58
N VAL A 52 6.35 10.56 -17.84
CA VAL A 52 6.89 9.78 -16.72
C VAL A 52 5.94 9.87 -15.53
N LEU A 53 5.42 11.07 -15.25
CA LEU A 53 4.40 11.32 -14.24
C LEU A 53 3.14 10.49 -14.49
N LEU A 54 2.66 10.42 -15.73
CA LEU A 54 1.48 9.62 -16.08
C LEU A 54 1.72 8.11 -15.87
N LYS A 55 2.91 7.61 -16.23
CA LYS A 55 3.30 6.20 -15.98
C LYS A 55 3.41 5.89 -14.49
N GLN A 56 3.86 6.85 -13.69
CA GLN A 56 3.95 6.68 -12.25
C GLN A 56 2.57 6.74 -11.59
N LEU A 57 1.69 7.63 -12.06
CA LEU A 57 0.32 7.75 -11.57
C LEU A 57 -0.52 6.51 -11.91
N THR A 58 -0.33 5.92 -13.08
CA THR A 58 -0.98 4.64 -13.45
C THR A 58 -0.51 3.47 -12.57
N LYS A 59 0.76 3.44 -12.17
CA LYS A 59 1.25 2.47 -11.17
C LYS A 59 0.64 2.71 -9.79
N ALA A 60 0.56 3.97 -9.36
CA ALA A 60 -0.07 4.33 -8.10
C ALA A 60 -1.56 3.93 -8.08
N ALA A 61 -2.27 4.11 -9.21
CA ALA A 61 -3.65 3.66 -9.40
C ALA A 61 -3.77 2.12 -9.35
N ALA A 62 -2.81 1.38 -9.90
CA ALA A 62 -2.81 -0.09 -9.82
C ALA A 62 -2.63 -0.60 -8.38
N VAL A 63 -1.67 0.00 -7.64
CA VAL A 63 -1.43 -0.31 -6.22
C VAL A 63 -2.61 0.12 -5.35
N PHE A 64 -3.31 1.18 -5.73
CA PHE A 64 -4.57 1.58 -5.10
C PHE A 64 -5.67 0.52 -5.28
N LEU A 65 -5.90 0.03 -6.51
CA LEU A 65 -6.91 -1.01 -6.78
C LEU A 65 -6.64 -2.30 -6.01
N GLU A 66 -5.38 -2.75 -5.92
CA GLU A 66 -5.02 -3.93 -5.13
C GLU A 66 -5.33 -3.73 -3.63
N ARG A 67 -5.10 -2.52 -3.09
CA ARG A 67 -5.39 -2.21 -1.69
C ARG A 67 -6.88 -2.09 -1.42
N VAL A 68 -7.67 -1.53 -2.34
CA VAL A 68 -9.13 -1.46 -2.22
C VAL A 68 -9.73 -2.86 -2.21
N THR A 69 -9.37 -3.70 -3.19
CA THR A 69 -9.89 -5.08 -3.25
C THR A 69 -9.50 -5.92 -2.03
N LYS A 70 -8.31 -5.69 -1.45
CA LYS A 70 -7.94 -6.29 -0.18
C LYS A 70 -8.80 -5.77 0.98
N LEU A 71 -9.02 -4.46 1.05
CA LEU A 71 -9.85 -3.86 2.09
C LEU A 71 -11.29 -4.37 2.04
N GLU A 72 -11.88 -4.49 0.85
CA GLU A 72 -13.25 -4.99 0.67
C GLU A 72 -13.40 -6.42 1.23
N LYS A 73 -12.43 -7.30 0.94
CA LYS A 73 -12.39 -8.65 1.52
C LYS A 73 -12.23 -8.62 3.04
N ASP A 74 -11.32 -7.77 3.55
CA ASP A 74 -11.12 -7.63 4.99
C ASP A 74 -12.40 -7.11 5.67
N MET A 75 -13.12 -6.16 5.05
CA MET A 75 -14.37 -5.60 5.55
C MET A 75 -15.51 -6.61 5.57
N GLU A 76 -15.60 -7.50 4.58
CA GLU A 76 -16.59 -8.57 4.56
C GLU A 76 -16.41 -9.52 5.76
N VAL A 77 -15.16 -9.95 5.99
CA VAL A 77 -14.82 -10.82 7.14
C VAL A 77 -15.05 -10.11 8.47
N ILE A 78 -14.57 -8.87 8.58
CA ILE A 78 -14.67 -8.08 9.81
C ILE A 78 -16.14 -7.70 10.10
N GLY A 79 -16.96 -7.49 9.07
CA GLY A 79 -18.39 -7.21 9.21
C GLY A 79 -19.11 -8.34 9.94
N GLY A 80 -18.89 -9.59 9.49
CA GLY A 80 -19.44 -10.76 10.18
C GLY A 80 -18.91 -10.92 11.61
N LEU A 81 -17.64 -10.60 11.85
CA LEU A 81 -17.06 -10.66 13.20
C LEU A 81 -17.59 -9.55 14.13
N TYR A 82 -17.92 -8.38 13.58
CA TYR A 82 -18.54 -7.27 14.31
C TYR A 82 -19.98 -7.60 14.72
N GLU A 83 -20.78 -8.17 13.82
CA GLU A 83 -22.14 -8.63 14.13
C GLU A 83 -22.15 -9.68 15.25
N ASN A 84 -21.16 -10.56 15.26
CA ASN A 84 -20.94 -11.55 16.32
C ASN A 84 -20.31 -10.98 17.61
N ARG A 85 -20.12 -9.66 17.70
CA ARG A 85 -19.48 -8.95 18.82
C ARG A 85 -18.08 -9.47 19.18
N MET A 86 -17.37 -10.05 18.21
CA MET A 86 -16.02 -10.58 18.39
C MET A 86 -14.92 -9.53 18.17
N ILE A 87 -15.29 -8.35 17.69
CA ILE A 87 -14.38 -7.24 17.40
C ILE A 87 -14.86 -5.97 18.11
N SER A 88 -13.93 -5.13 18.56
CA SER A 88 -14.25 -3.86 19.19
C SER A 88 -14.82 -2.85 18.19
N GLU A 89 -15.79 -2.05 18.64
CA GLU A 89 -16.36 -0.95 17.86
C GLU A 89 -15.29 0.03 17.36
N ALA A 90 -14.26 0.27 18.19
CA ALA A 90 -13.11 1.10 17.83
C ALA A 90 -12.37 0.59 16.59
N TYR A 91 -12.25 -0.73 16.42
CA TYR A 91 -11.60 -1.35 15.27
C TYR A 91 -12.48 -1.29 14.02
N TRP A 92 -13.78 -1.50 14.18
CA TRP A 92 -14.75 -1.33 13.09
C TRP A 92 -14.76 0.12 12.56
N GLU A 93 -14.82 1.09 13.47
CA GLU A 93 -14.76 2.51 13.13
C GLU A 93 -13.43 2.87 12.43
N HIS A 94 -12.32 2.27 12.85
CA HIS A 94 -11.03 2.42 12.18
C HIS A 94 -11.05 1.88 10.75
N MET A 95 -11.61 0.69 10.52
CA MET A 95 -11.76 0.12 9.17
C MET A 95 -12.65 0.98 8.28
N ASN A 96 -13.76 1.50 8.82
CA ASN A 96 -14.66 2.39 8.09
C ASN A 96 -13.98 3.73 7.74
N LYS A 97 -13.17 4.26 8.66
CA LYS A 97 -12.34 5.44 8.41
C LYS A 97 -11.31 5.18 7.31
N LYS A 98 -10.68 4.00 7.30
CA LYS A 98 -9.74 3.59 6.26
C LYS A 98 -10.42 3.49 4.89
N SER A 99 -11.66 3.01 4.81
CA SER A 99 -12.46 3.03 3.58
C SER A 99 -12.64 4.46 3.06
N LYS A 100 -13.02 5.40 3.91
CA LYS A 100 -13.14 6.83 3.55
C LYS A 100 -11.82 7.45 3.11
N ASN A 101 -10.71 7.07 3.76
CA ASN A 101 -9.38 7.53 3.35
C ASN A 101 -9.04 7.06 1.91
N TYR A 102 -9.44 5.84 1.53
CA TYR A 102 -9.25 5.39 0.15
C TYR A 102 -10.15 6.11 -0.86
N GLU A 103 -11.36 6.52 -0.49
CA GLU A 103 -12.19 7.39 -1.35
C GLU A 103 -11.50 8.73 -1.62
N LEU A 104 -10.88 9.33 -0.60
CA LEU A 104 -10.09 10.55 -0.75
C LEU A 104 -8.86 10.33 -1.63
N GLU A 105 -8.16 9.21 -1.46
CA GLU A 105 -7.01 8.85 -2.29
C GLU A 105 -7.42 8.66 -3.76
N LYS A 106 -8.57 8.01 -4.01
CA LYS A 106 -9.16 7.85 -5.35
C LYS A 106 -9.40 9.21 -6.01
N MET A 107 -10.09 10.11 -5.30
CA MET A 107 -10.37 11.46 -5.79
C MET A 107 -9.09 12.25 -6.09
N CYS A 108 -8.06 12.07 -5.27
CA CYS A 108 -6.75 12.67 -5.50
C CYS A 108 -6.10 12.15 -6.80
N ILE A 109 -6.10 10.84 -7.03
CA ILE A 109 -5.57 10.24 -8.26
C ILE A 109 -6.36 10.70 -9.50
N GLU A 110 -7.69 10.76 -9.42
CA GLU A 110 -8.56 11.21 -10.53
C GLU A 110 -8.30 12.66 -10.90
N SER A 111 -8.25 13.54 -9.89
CA SER A 111 -7.99 14.96 -10.11
C SER A 111 -6.61 15.19 -10.71
N GLU A 112 -5.57 14.50 -10.24
CA GLU A 112 -4.22 14.58 -10.81
C GLU A 112 -4.15 14.01 -12.24
N ALA A 113 -4.86 12.91 -12.51
CA ALA A 113 -4.96 12.34 -13.84
C ALA A 113 -5.63 13.32 -14.81
N ASN A 114 -6.70 14.00 -14.37
CA ASN A 114 -7.43 14.98 -15.16
C ASN A 114 -6.61 16.25 -15.44
N ILE A 115 -5.74 16.65 -14.50
CA ILE A 115 -4.79 17.75 -14.71
C ILE A 115 -3.74 17.37 -15.76
N LEU A 116 -3.23 16.14 -15.73
CA LEU A 116 -2.22 15.68 -16.70
C LEU A 116 -2.81 15.44 -18.09
N LYS A 117 -4.01 14.90 -18.19
CA LYS A 117 -4.71 14.66 -19.45
C LYS A 117 -6.20 14.86 -19.20
N HIS A 118 -6.77 15.87 -19.87
CA HIS A 118 -8.17 16.23 -19.69
C HIS A 118 -9.09 15.02 -19.97
N GLY A 119 -9.99 14.71 -19.04
CA GLY A 119 -10.89 13.55 -19.10
C GLY A 119 -10.27 12.20 -18.73
N TYR A 120 -8.98 12.13 -18.36
CA TYR A 120 -8.30 10.85 -18.09
C TYR A 120 -8.54 10.30 -16.67
N GLY A 121 -9.29 11.01 -15.82
CA GLY A 121 -9.61 10.58 -14.46
C GLY A 121 -10.29 9.22 -14.38
N ASP A 122 -11.29 8.96 -15.23
CA ASP A 122 -12.02 7.69 -15.25
C ASP A 122 -11.28 6.59 -16.02
N GLU A 123 -10.41 6.97 -16.96
CA GLU A 123 -9.66 6.06 -17.81
C GLU A 123 -8.43 5.50 -17.08
N ILE A 124 -7.85 6.24 -16.13
CA ILE A 124 -6.61 5.83 -15.44
C ILE A 124 -6.78 4.52 -14.68
N PHE A 125 -7.95 4.28 -14.06
CA PHE A 125 -8.22 3.02 -13.37
C PHE A 125 -8.52 1.88 -14.33
N LYS A 126 -9.12 2.17 -15.49
CA LYS A 126 -9.29 1.18 -16.56
C LYS A 126 -7.95 0.75 -17.11
N ASP A 127 -7.02 1.67 -17.30
CA ASP A 127 -5.67 1.37 -17.76
C ASP A 127 -4.82 0.69 -16.68
N ALA A 128 -4.96 1.10 -15.43
CA ALA A 128 -4.30 0.47 -14.29
C ALA A 128 -4.77 -0.98 -14.07
N SER A 129 -6.05 -1.27 -14.24
CA SER A 129 -6.58 -2.65 -14.13
C SER A 129 -6.00 -3.58 -15.20
N LYS A 130 -5.78 -3.08 -16.42
CA LYS A 130 -5.11 -3.82 -17.51
C LYS A 130 -3.61 -4.00 -17.28
N ALA A 131 -2.96 -3.03 -16.64
CA ALA A 131 -1.55 -3.13 -16.26
C ALA A 131 -1.32 -4.10 -15.09
N GLY A 132 -2.26 -4.20 -14.14
CA GLY A 132 -2.19 -5.12 -13.00
C GLY A 132 -2.34 -6.59 -13.40
N SER A 133 -3.17 -6.91 -14.40
CA SER A 133 -3.36 -8.28 -14.89
C SER A 133 -2.16 -8.84 -15.65
N SER A 134 -1.33 -7.97 -16.24
CA SER A 134 -0.08 -8.37 -16.93
C SER A 134 1.15 -8.44 -16.02
N GLY A 135 1.10 -7.84 -14.82
CA GLY A 135 2.21 -7.84 -13.86
C GLY A 135 2.24 -9.01 -12.86
N SER A 136 1.15 -9.76 -12.72
CA SER A 136 1.06 -10.86 -11.74
C SER A 136 1.89 -12.10 -12.09
N THR A 137 2.36 -12.23 -13.34
CA THR A 137 3.26 -13.31 -13.78
C THR A 137 4.71 -13.11 -13.34
N ASN A 138 5.15 -11.89 -13.02
CA ASN A 138 6.57 -11.63 -12.73
C ASN A 138 6.98 -11.89 -11.27
N LYS A 139 6.03 -12.09 -10.34
CA LYS A 139 6.38 -12.44 -8.94
C LYS A 139 6.78 -13.91 -8.79
N LYS A 140 6.49 -14.79 -9.77
CA LYS A 140 6.95 -16.18 -9.79
C LYS A 140 8.37 -16.37 -10.35
N ILE A 141 8.94 -15.39 -11.05
CA ILE A 141 10.23 -15.56 -11.74
C ILE A 141 11.44 -15.40 -10.79
N LYS A 142 11.27 -14.73 -9.64
CA LYS A 142 12.38 -14.50 -8.70
C LYS A 142 12.93 -15.80 -8.08
N ASN A 143 12.08 -16.81 -7.87
CA ASN A 143 12.52 -18.12 -7.35
C ASN A 143 13.30 -18.93 -8.40
N GLY A 144 12.97 -18.82 -9.69
CA GLY A 144 13.65 -19.59 -10.75
C GLY A 144 15.06 -19.10 -11.07
N MET A 145 15.34 -17.81 -10.86
CA MET A 145 16.67 -17.22 -11.13
C MET A 145 17.67 -17.49 -10.00
N GLU A 146 17.20 -17.56 -8.75
CA GLU A 146 18.03 -18.02 -7.63
C GLU A 146 18.37 -19.52 -7.79
N ASP A 147 17.41 -20.37 -8.15
CA ASP A 147 17.66 -21.80 -8.41
C ASP A 147 18.68 -22.03 -9.54
N ALA A 148 18.64 -21.23 -10.61
CA ALA A 148 19.61 -21.33 -11.69
C ALA A 148 21.04 -20.93 -11.27
N LEU A 149 21.17 -19.91 -10.41
CA LEU A 149 22.47 -19.51 -9.84
C LEU A 149 22.99 -20.54 -8.84
N TYR A 150 22.10 -21.14 -8.03
CA TYR A 150 22.45 -22.22 -7.11
C TYR A 150 22.91 -23.48 -7.86
N LEU A 151 22.23 -23.88 -8.93
CA LEU A 151 22.62 -25.01 -9.77
C LEU A 151 24.00 -24.80 -10.38
N LYS A 152 24.25 -23.62 -10.95
CA LYS A 152 25.54 -23.28 -11.57
C LYS A 152 26.69 -23.24 -10.55
N LYS A 153 26.42 -22.75 -9.34
CA LYS A 153 27.40 -22.76 -8.24
C LYS A 153 27.67 -24.18 -7.74
N ARG A 154 26.64 -25.05 -7.72
CA ARG A 154 26.78 -26.46 -7.34
C ARG A 154 27.64 -27.23 -8.35
N GLU A 155 27.34 -27.10 -9.65
CA GLU A 155 28.12 -27.76 -10.71
C GLU A 155 29.59 -27.32 -10.71
N PHE A 156 29.85 -26.03 -10.46
CA PHE A 156 31.23 -25.54 -10.34
C PHE A 156 31.96 -26.19 -9.15
N LEU A 157 31.33 -26.23 -7.98
CA LEU A 157 31.91 -26.85 -6.78
C LEU A 157 32.10 -28.36 -6.95
N GLU A 158 31.16 -29.06 -7.59
CA GLU A 158 31.29 -30.48 -7.93
C GLU A 158 32.47 -30.71 -8.89
N SER A 159 32.62 -29.89 -9.94
CA SER A 159 33.74 -30.00 -10.88
C SER A 159 35.10 -29.75 -10.22
N GLU A 160 35.15 -28.86 -9.24
CA GLU A 160 36.38 -28.55 -8.51
C GLU A 160 36.71 -29.63 -7.47
N LEU A 161 35.69 -30.25 -6.85
CA LEU A 161 35.86 -31.43 -6.01
C LEU A 161 36.38 -32.63 -6.82
N PHE A 162 35.83 -32.88 -8.01
CA PHE A 162 36.32 -33.95 -8.90
C PHE A 162 37.77 -33.73 -9.30
N LYS A 163 38.14 -32.50 -9.70
CA LYS A 163 39.54 -32.17 -9.99
C LYS A 163 40.47 -32.40 -8.80
N ARG A 164 40.03 -32.06 -7.58
CA ARG A 164 40.81 -32.28 -6.35
C ARG A 164 40.90 -33.75 -5.95
N LEU A 165 39.90 -34.57 -6.30
CA LEU A 165 39.93 -36.01 -6.06
C LEU A 165 40.84 -36.70 -7.08
N GLU A 166 40.79 -36.31 -8.35
CA GLU A 166 41.64 -36.82 -9.43
C GLU A 166 43.12 -36.51 -9.19
N THR A 167 43.44 -35.27 -8.80
CA THR A 167 44.81 -34.90 -8.38
C THR A 167 45.27 -35.57 -7.09
N ARG A 168 44.38 -36.16 -6.29
CA ARG A 168 44.74 -36.90 -5.07
C ARG A 168 44.93 -38.40 -5.33
N THR A 169 44.36 -38.94 -6.40
CA THR A 169 44.59 -40.31 -6.86
C THR A 169 45.89 -40.49 -7.65
N ASP A 170 46.47 -39.41 -8.17
CA ASP A 170 47.78 -39.44 -8.85
C ASP A 170 49.00 -39.40 -7.90
N VAL A 171 48.77 -39.44 -6.57
CA VAL A 171 49.83 -39.43 -5.54
C VAL A 171 49.81 -40.73 -4.70
N VAL A 172 49.54 -41.87 -5.33
CA VAL A 172 49.81 -43.21 -4.79
C VAL A 172 50.55 -44.05 -5.82
#